data_AF-A0A0N7MTI4-F1
#
_entry.id   AF-A0A0N7MTI4-F1
#
_cell.length_a   1.000
_cell.length_b   1.000
_cell.length_c   1.000
_cell.angle_alpha   90.00
_cell.angle_beta   90.00
_cell.angle_gamma   90.00
#
_symmetry.space_group_name_H-M   'P 1'
#
loop_
_entity.id
_entity.type
_entity.pdbx_description
1 polymer ?
#
loop_
_entity_poly.entity_id
_entity_poly.type
_entity_poly.pdbx_seq_one_letter_code
_entity_poly.pdbx_strand_id
1 'polypeptide(L)'
;MEANFTKINSALELKKEKIFNEKFWLSFATGILLSLSFPPLKTGFFAMVGFVPLLFLIDKIENYKQLFIYSYFSFFFFNLFTLYWVGGWSKEADPFLMVGCVLLILFHPILFFLPIWFYMFVKRKIGGKVHLFIFPFVYVLFEYFRSITELAFPWLTLGNTQTYFIEKIQFIEFTGVYGLSFLILVVNVFFYLAIKEIFACRKILSKNVLIYLLSGILIYIAPDFYGMFVLKNSEKSSSKILKVGLIQPDLNPWLKWEGTLGEQLELYMGMTREIIKADPDVELVVYPETAITYYFLLSPYRYYFNWFKSWIDSLNVAILTGFPDAKFYENPSDAPPSSHLIKETGQRYDAFNAMGLFLPNSNRIQKYAKMILVPFGERLPYADTFHFLIEPLQWGVGISNWAKGKDTTVFEMRRRNGELVKFSGVVCYESIYPSLVREFVKRDAQFLVVITNDSWYGNTSGPYQHFQYSILRAVENRRSIVRCANGGISGFIDPYGRVQKKTKFHERTQIADAIKLNDEKTFYTKHGDIIVYISFYLTIFVFAFAIFKNFKQRRVAK
;
A
#
# COMPACT_ATOMS: atom_id res chain seq x y z
N MET A 1 11.38 -34.08 -53.62
CA MET A 1 11.62 -32.74 -53.04
C MET A 1 10.55 -32.36 -52.03
N GLU A 2 9.25 -32.55 -52.32
CA GLU A 2 8.14 -32.25 -51.41
C GLU A 2 8.21 -32.93 -50.03
N ALA A 3 8.54 -34.23 -49.96
CA ALA A 3 8.66 -34.95 -48.68
C ALA A 3 9.74 -34.38 -47.72
N ASN A 4 10.77 -33.72 -48.25
CA ASN A 4 11.78 -33.03 -47.44
C ASN A 4 11.28 -31.66 -46.96
N PHE A 5 10.49 -30.94 -47.76
CA PHE A 5 9.87 -29.68 -47.35
C PHE A 5 8.83 -29.89 -46.23
N THR A 6 8.02 -30.95 -46.30
CA THR A 6 7.04 -31.26 -45.26
C THR A 6 7.69 -31.63 -43.91
N LYS A 7 8.80 -32.39 -43.95
CA LYS A 7 9.60 -32.71 -42.74
C LYS A 7 10.30 -31.50 -42.14
N ILE A 8 10.79 -30.58 -42.97
CA ILE A 8 11.40 -29.33 -42.49
C ILE A 8 10.34 -28.43 -41.86
N ASN A 9 9.17 -28.29 -42.48
CA ASN A 9 8.07 -27.50 -41.95
C ASN A 9 7.55 -28.07 -40.62
N SER A 10 7.37 -29.39 -40.50
CA SER A 10 6.93 -30.00 -39.23
C SER A 10 7.97 -29.87 -38.12
N ALA A 11 9.27 -30.00 -38.43
CA ALA A 11 10.35 -29.77 -37.46
C ALA A 11 10.43 -28.30 -37.02
N LEU A 12 10.16 -27.36 -37.91
CA LEU A 12 10.08 -25.93 -37.61
C LEU A 12 8.86 -25.60 -36.74
N GLU A 13 7.71 -26.24 -36.98
CA GLU A 13 6.52 -26.09 -36.15
C GLU A 13 6.72 -26.65 -34.75
N LEU A 14 7.24 -27.87 -34.61
CA LEU A 14 7.56 -28.46 -33.30
C LEU A 14 8.57 -27.61 -32.52
N LYS A 15 9.57 -27.03 -33.20
CA LYS A 15 10.53 -26.12 -32.56
C LYS A 15 9.87 -24.81 -32.12
N LYS A 16 8.98 -24.24 -32.94
CA LYS A 16 8.21 -23.03 -32.59
C LYS A 16 7.29 -23.29 -31.40
N GLU A 17 6.60 -24.43 -31.39
CA GLU A 17 5.71 -24.85 -30.31
C GLU A 17 6.48 -25.03 -28.99
N LYS A 18 7.63 -25.73 -29.03
CA LYS A 18 8.49 -25.89 -27.85
C LYS A 18 8.98 -24.56 -27.27
N ILE A 19 9.39 -23.62 -28.14
CA ILE A 19 9.85 -22.29 -27.72
C ILE A 19 8.70 -21.46 -27.15
N PHE A 20 7.52 -21.50 -27.78
CA PHE A 20 6.31 -20.84 -27.28
C PHE A 20 5.96 -21.36 -25.89
N ASN A 21 5.94 -22.68 -25.72
CA ASN A 21 5.63 -23.37 -24.47
C ASN A 21 6.63 -22.94 -23.37
N GLU A 22 7.92 -22.90 -23.67
CA GLU A 22 8.93 -22.47 -22.71
C GLU A 22 8.79 -20.99 -22.30
N LYS A 23 8.57 -20.07 -23.26
CA LYS A 23 8.36 -18.64 -22.95
C LYS A 23 7.13 -18.44 -22.06
N PHE A 24 6.05 -19.16 -22.35
CA PHE A 24 4.85 -19.14 -21.53
C PHE A 24 5.10 -19.65 -20.10
N TRP A 25 5.80 -20.77 -19.93
CA TRP A 25 6.12 -21.30 -18.60
C TRP A 25 7.00 -20.36 -17.78
N LEU A 26 7.96 -19.68 -18.41
CA LEU A 26 8.77 -18.65 -17.72
C LEU A 26 7.91 -17.45 -17.29
N SER A 27 6.95 -17.03 -18.13
CA SER A 27 5.98 -16.00 -17.76
C SER A 27 5.11 -16.44 -16.58
N PHE A 28 4.55 -17.64 -16.66
CA PHE A 28 3.69 -18.20 -15.61
C PHE A 28 4.47 -18.36 -14.29
N ALA A 29 5.69 -18.90 -14.33
CA ALA A 29 6.54 -19.06 -13.16
C ALA A 29 6.87 -17.71 -12.49
N THR A 30 7.14 -16.66 -13.27
CA THR A 30 7.32 -15.30 -12.76
C THR A 30 6.08 -14.85 -11.98
N GLY A 31 4.90 -14.98 -12.60
CA GLY A 31 3.63 -14.59 -11.98
C GLY A 31 3.33 -15.33 -10.68
N ILE A 32 3.51 -16.65 -10.67
CA ILE A 32 3.29 -17.50 -9.49
C ILE A 32 4.27 -17.17 -8.36
N LEU A 33 5.58 -17.11 -8.64
CA LEU A 33 6.59 -16.84 -7.61
C LEU A 33 6.38 -15.46 -6.95
N LEU A 34 6.05 -14.44 -7.75
CA LEU A 34 5.73 -13.13 -7.22
C LEU A 34 4.44 -13.16 -6.40
N SER A 35 3.39 -13.85 -6.86
CA SER A 35 2.12 -13.92 -6.12
C SER A 35 2.25 -14.65 -4.79
N LEU A 36 2.98 -15.77 -4.78
CA LEU A 36 3.26 -16.54 -3.56
C LEU A 36 4.12 -15.76 -2.57
N SER A 37 4.79 -14.68 -2.98
CA SER A 37 5.59 -13.86 -2.07
C SER A 37 4.77 -12.83 -1.28
N PHE A 38 3.52 -12.55 -1.67
CA PHE A 38 2.69 -11.56 -0.98
C PHE A 38 1.97 -12.15 0.24
N PRO A 39 1.70 -11.34 1.27
CA PRO A 39 0.80 -11.74 2.34
C PRO A 39 -0.58 -12.17 1.81
N PRO A 40 -1.34 -13.00 2.55
CA PRO A 40 -1.08 -13.50 3.90
C PRO A 40 0.02 -14.57 3.99
N LEU A 41 0.49 -15.12 2.87
CA LEU A 41 1.48 -16.18 2.88
C LEU A 41 2.81 -15.67 3.46
N LYS A 42 3.41 -16.47 4.37
CA LYS A 42 4.70 -16.16 5.01
C LYS A 42 5.89 -16.56 4.13
N THR A 43 5.76 -16.35 2.83
CA THR A 43 6.67 -16.90 1.81
C THR A 43 7.33 -15.80 0.97
N GLY A 44 7.55 -14.63 1.58
CA GLY A 44 8.18 -13.48 0.94
C GLY A 44 9.57 -13.74 0.37
N PHE A 45 10.25 -14.82 0.75
CA PHE A 45 11.51 -15.24 0.14
C PHE A 45 11.36 -15.59 -1.35
N PHE A 46 10.18 -15.99 -1.84
CA PHE A 46 9.96 -16.21 -3.27
C PHE A 46 10.16 -14.94 -4.10
N ALA A 47 9.99 -13.75 -3.53
CA ALA A 47 10.29 -12.49 -4.21
C ALA A 47 11.76 -12.43 -4.67
N MET A 48 12.69 -13.06 -3.93
CA MET A 48 14.13 -13.08 -4.23
C MET A 48 14.50 -13.85 -5.50
N VAL A 49 13.60 -14.70 -5.98
CA VAL A 49 13.76 -15.51 -7.20
C VAL A 49 12.67 -15.24 -8.24
N GLY A 50 11.66 -14.44 -7.91
CA GLY A 50 10.48 -14.23 -8.76
C GLY A 50 10.78 -13.58 -10.11
N PHE A 51 11.82 -12.76 -10.22
CA PHE A 51 12.25 -12.15 -11.48
C PHE A 51 13.26 -13.01 -12.26
N VAL A 52 13.82 -14.06 -11.68
CA VAL A 52 14.80 -14.92 -12.37
C VAL A 52 14.21 -15.55 -13.65
N PRO A 53 13.00 -16.16 -13.64
CA PRO A 53 12.40 -16.67 -14.87
C PRO A 53 12.12 -15.56 -15.89
N LEU A 54 11.73 -14.36 -15.44
CA LEU A 54 11.52 -13.21 -16.31
C LEU A 54 12.80 -12.76 -17.02
N LEU A 55 13.94 -12.75 -16.32
CA LEU A 55 15.22 -12.39 -16.91
C LEU A 55 15.67 -13.43 -17.97
N PHE A 56 15.43 -14.72 -17.72
CA PHE A 56 15.63 -15.78 -18.72
C PHE A 56 14.66 -15.67 -19.90
N LEU A 57 13.41 -15.30 -19.66
CA LEU A 57 12.43 -15.05 -20.71
C LEU A 57 12.95 -13.93 -21.63
N ILE A 58 13.37 -12.80 -21.06
CA ILE A 58 13.85 -11.63 -21.82
C ILE A 58 15.09 -11.95 -22.66
N ASP A 59 15.93 -12.90 -22.25
CA ASP A 59 17.03 -13.41 -23.06
C ASP A 59 16.60 -14.09 -24.36
N LYS A 60 15.41 -14.66 -24.40
CA LYS A 60 14.84 -15.39 -25.53
C LYS A 60 13.92 -14.54 -26.41
N ILE A 61 13.76 -13.26 -26.07
CA ILE A 61 12.88 -12.33 -26.78
C ILE A 61 13.60 -11.66 -27.95
N GLU A 62 13.03 -11.82 -29.15
CA GLU A 62 13.60 -11.31 -30.39
C GLU A 62 13.15 -9.88 -30.71
N ASN A 63 11.93 -9.50 -30.32
CA ASN A 63 11.34 -8.20 -30.66
C ASN A 63 10.44 -7.65 -29.54
N TYR A 64 10.10 -6.36 -29.62
CA TYR A 64 9.29 -5.68 -28.60
C TYR A 64 7.85 -6.19 -28.52
N LYS A 65 7.30 -6.76 -29.60
CA LYS A 65 5.96 -7.38 -29.58
C LYS A 65 5.94 -8.62 -28.69
N GLN A 66 6.93 -9.51 -28.86
CA GLN A 66 7.10 -10.65 -27.96
C GLN A 66 7.38 -10.18 -26.52
N LEU A 67 8.21 -9.14 -26.33
CA LEU A 67 8.47 -8.58 -25.00
C LEU A 67 7.18 -8.17 -24.30
N PHE A 68 6.32 -7.42 -24.99
CA PHE A 68 5.04 -6.97 -24.48
C PHE A 68 4.14 -8.15 -24.11
N ILE A 69 3.92 -9.09 -25.03
CA ILE A 69 3.02 -10.23 -24.80
C ILE A 69 3.44 -11.07 -23.59
N TYR A 70 4.71 -11.49 -23.52
CA TYR A 70 5.15 -12.41 -22.46
C TYR A 70 5.39 -11.71 -21.12
N SER A 71 5.79 -10.43 -21.11
CA SER A 71 5.83 -9.65 -19.86
C SER A 71 4.42 -9.37 -19.35
N TYR A 72 3.48 -9.04 -20.25
CA TYR A 72 2.06 -8.90 -19.90
C TYR A 72 1.53 -10.16 -19.24
N PHE A 73 1.74 -11.35 -19.81
CA PHE A 73 1.31 -12.60 -19.17
C PHE A 73 1.94 -12.81 -17.79
N SER A 74 3.23 -12.50 -17.63
CA SER A 74 3.92 -12.61 -16.33
C SER A 74 3.24 -11.77 -15.26
N PHE A 75 2.95 -10.51 -15.58
CA PHE A 75 2.31 -9.59 -14.65
C PHE A 75 0.80 -9.78 -14.57
N PHE A 76 0.15 -10.31 -15.60
CA PHE A 76 -1.26 -10.70 -15.55
C PHE A 76 -1.48 -11.79 -14.51
N PHE A 77 -0.68 -12.86 -14.53
CA PHE A 77 -0.76 -13.90 -13.49
C PHE A 77 -0.42 -13.35 -12.11
N PHE A 78 0.60 -12.47 -12.01
CA PHE A 78 0.92 -11.81 -10.74
C PHE A 78 -0.27 -11.01 -10.18
N ASN A 79 -0.91 -10.21 -11.03
CA ASN A 79 -2.06 -9.39 -10.64
C ASN A 79 -3.29 -10.26 -10.32
N LEU A 80 -3.59 -11.25 -11.16
CA LEU A 80 -4.70 -12.16 -10.98
C LEU A 80 -4.64 -12.86 -9.62
N PHE A 81 -3.51 -13.46 -9.27
CA PHE A 81 -3.41 -14.23 -8.03
C PHE A 81 -3.16 -13.36 -6.79
N THR A 82 -2.76 -12.10 -6.94
CA THR A 82 -2.49 -11.21 -5.79
C THR A 82 -3.62 -10.22 -5.51
N LEU A 83 -4.38 -9.80 -6.52
CA LEU A 83 -5.40 -8.73 -6.44
C LEU A 83 -6.84 -9.20 -6.64
N TYR A 84 -7.09 -10.50 -6.80
CA TYR A 84 -8.45 -11.03 -6.99
C TYR A 84 -9.43 -10.53 -5.92
N TRP A 85 -8.96 -10.30 -4.69
CA TRP A 85 -9.78 -9.85 -3.57
C TRP A 85 -10.43 -8.47 -3.76
N VAL A 86 -9.94 -7.63 -4.68
CA VAL A 86 -10.48 -6.28 -4.91
C VAL A 86 -11.96 -6.32 -5.28
N GLY A 87 -12.42 -7.40 -5.92
CA GLY A 87 -13.82 -7.58 -6.31
C GLY A 87 -14.79 -7.82 -5.15
N GLY A 88 -14.29 -8.07 -3.93
CA GLY A 88 -15.14 -8.22 -2.74
C GLY A 88 -16.22 -9.29 -2.88
N TRP A 89 -15.93 -10.40 -3.57
CA TRP A 89 -16.87 -11.41 -4.08
C TRP A 89 -17.89 -11.98 -3.05
N SER A 90 -18.90 -11.19 -2.70
CA SER A 90 -20.03 -11.56 -1.86
C SER A 90 -21.34 -11.19 -2.55
N LYS A 91 -22.46 -11.75 -2.08
CA LYS A 91 -23.79 -11.53 -2.68
C LYS A 91 -24.24 -10.07 -2.54
N GLU A 92 -23.84 -9.44 -1.44
CA GLU A 92 -24.15 -8.07 -1.06
C GLU A 92 -23.19 -7.06 -1.70
N ALA A 93 -22.09 -7.53 -2.31
CA ALA A 93 -21.10 -6.65 -2.89
C ALA A 93 -21.59 -5.99 -4.18
N ASP A 94 -21.20 -4.73 -4.34
CA ASP A 94 -21.51 -3.95 -5.54
C ASP A 94 -20.93 -4.64 -6.81
N PRO A 95 -21.76 -5.02 -7.79
CA PRO A 95 -21.30 -5.59 -9.06
C PRO A 95 -20.26 -4.70 -9.78
N PHE A 96 -20.31 -3.38 -9.60
CA PHE A 96 -19.32 -2.47 -10.19
C PHE A 96 -17.93 -2.66 -9.58
N LEU A 97 -17.83 -2.99 -8.29
CA LEU A 97 -16.55 -3.34 -7.66
C LEU A 97 -15.96 -4.60 -8.30
N MET A 98 -16.81 -5.58 -8.62
CA MET A 98 -16.39 -6.80 -9.33
C MET A 98 -15.88 -6.49 -10.74
N VAL A 99 -16.60 -5.66 -11.51
CA VAL A 99 -16.16 -5.21 -12.84
C VAL A 99 -14.86 -4.42 -12.75
N GLY A 100 -14.75 -3.50 -11.78
CA GLY A 100 -13.54 -2.74 -11.50
C GLY A 100 -12.33 -3.63 -11.21
N CYS A 101 -12.53 -4.71 -10.45
CA CYS A 101 -11.50 -5.72 -10.20
C CYS A 101 -11.06 -6.43 -11.48
N VAL A 102 -11.99 -6.83 -12.35
CA VAL A 102 -11.65 -7.46 -13.63
C VAL A 102 -10.85 -6.50 -14.51
N LEU A 103 -11.29 -5.24 -14.62
CA LEU A 103 -10.58 -4.21 -15.38
C LEU A 103 -9.18 -3.96 -14.78
N LEU A 104 -9.06 -3.88 -13.46
CA LEU A 104 -7.77 -3.74 -12.79
C LEU A 104 -6.83 -4.89 -13.16
N ILE A 105 -7.28 -6.13 -13.08
CA ILE A 105 -6.47 -7.32 -13.40
C ILE A 105 -6.03 -7.34 -14.87
N LEU A 106 -6.88 -6.85 -15.79
CA LEU A 106 -6.56 -6.80 -17.23
C LEU A 106 -5.62 -5.64 -17.59
N PHE A 107 -5.85 -4.44 -17.07
CA PHE A 107 -5.13 -3.23 -17.50
C PHE A 107 -3.90 -2.91 -16.65
N HIS A 108 -3.91 -3.18 -15.34
CA HIS A 108 -2.79 -2.88 -14.45
C HIS A 108 -1.46 -3.56 -14.85
N PRO A 109 -1.44 -4.82 -15.35
CA PRO A 109 -0.22 -5.46 -15.86
C PRO A 109 0.50 -4.70 -16.97
N ILE A 110 -0.22 -3.90 -17.77
CA ILE A 110 0.35 -3.11 -18.87
C ILE A 110 1.40 -2.12 -18.34
N LEU A 111 1.18 -1.55 -17.16
CA LEU A 111 2.12 -0.59 -16.56
C LEU A 111 3.48 -1.23 -16.26
N PHE A 112 3.50 -2.52 -15.88
CA PHE A 112 4.73 -3.25 -15.59
C PHE A 112 5.58 -3.52 -16.84
N PHE A 113 5.05 -3.29 -18.04
CA PHE A 113 5.86 -3.30 -19.25
C PHE A 113 6.93 -2.20 -19.25
N LEU A 114 6.69 -1.04 -18.63
CA LEU A 114 7.59 0.10 -18.67
C LEU A 114 9.03 -0.22 -18.18
N PRO A 115 9.24 -0.77 -16.97
CA PRO A 115 10.59 -1.13 -16.53
C PRO A 115 11.23 -2.24 -17.38
N ILE A 116 10.42 -3.16 -17.94
CA ILE A 116 10.90 -4.25 -18.80
C ILE A 116 11.30 -3.76 -20.19
N TRP A 117 10.55 -2.81 -20.73
CA TRP A 117 10.87 -2.12 -21.97
C TRP A 117 12.20 -1.37 -21.82
N PHE A 118 12.36 -0.63 -20.71
CA PHE A 118 13.61 0.10 -20.45
C PHE A 118 14.80 -0.85 -20.31
N TYR A 119 14.62 -1.96 -19.60
CA TYR A 119 15.63 -3.03 -19.52
C TYR A 119 16.06 -3.51 -20.91
N MET A 120 15.10 -3.83 -21.79
CA MET A 120 15.38 -4.27 -23.16
C MET A 120 16.04 -3.15 -23.99
N PHE A 121 15.61 -1.90 -23.82
CA PHE A 121 16.19 -0.74 -24.49
C PHE A 121 17.68 -0.61 -24.16
N VAL A 122 18.05 -0.64 -22.87
CA VAL A 122 19.44 -0.59 -22.43
C VAL A 122 20.23 -1.80 -22.93
N LYS A 123 19.66 -3.00 -22.85
CA LYS A 123 20.27 -4.24 -23.35
C LYS A 123 20.65 -4.13 -24.83
N ARG A 124 19.76 -3.60 -25.66
CA ARG A 124 19.97 -3.45 -27.12
C ARG A 124 20.89 -2.29 -27.49
N LYS A 125 20.88 -1.18 -26.74
CA LYS A 125 21.63 0.04 -27.08
C LYS A 125 23.03 0.08 -26.50
N ILE A 126 23.20 -0.37 -25.26
CA ILE A 126 24.49 -0.33 -24.58
C ILE A 126 25.23 -1.67 -24.73
N GLY A 127 24.53 -2.79 -24.54
CA GLY A 127 25.13 -4.12 -24.47
C GLY A 127 25.79 -4.42 -23.12
N GLY A 128 26.50 -5.55 -23.03
CA GLY A 128 27.16 -6.00 -21.80
C GLY A 128 26.17 -6.28 -20.67
N LYS A 129 26.60 -6.12 -19.41
CA LYS A 129 25.78 -6.38 -18.21
C LYS A 129 25.10 -5.13 -17.62
N VAL A 130 25.23 -3.96 -18.25
CA VAL A 130 24.71 -2.68 -17.72
C VAL A 130 23.20 -2.74 -17.45
N HIS A 131 22.45 -3.34 -18.37
CA HIS A 131 21.00 -3.53 -18.27
C HIS A 131 20.56 -4.31 -17.01
N LEU A 132 21.39 -5.24 -16.52
CA LEU A 132 21.12 -6.01 -15.29
C LEU A 132 21.30 -5.14 -14.04
N PHE A 133 22.37 -4.34 -13.99
CA PHE A 133 22.67 -3.53 -12.80
C PHE A 133 21.82 -2.26 -12.69
N ILE A 134 21.34 -1.72 -13.82
CA ILE A 134 20.41 -0.59 -13.81
C ILE A 134 18.96 -1.01 -13.51
N PHE A 135 18.63 -2.29 -13.67
CA PHE A 135 17.26 -2.81 -13.53
C PHE A 135 16.64 -2.54 -12.15
N PRO A 136 17.32 -2.78 -11.01
CA PRO A 136 16.77 -2.46 -9.69
C PRO A 136 16.37 -0.99 -9.54
N PHE A 137 17.19 -0.07 -10.03
CA PHE A 137 16.92 1.37 -9.98
C PHE A 137 15.70 1.74 -10.82
N VAL A 138 15.62 1.24 -12.06
CA VAL A 138 14.51 1.52 -12.97
C VAL A 138 13.19 1.01 -12.41
N TYR A 139 13.19 -0.18 -11.81
CA TYR A 139 11.99 -0.77 -11.24
C TYR A 139 11.53 -0.02 -9.98
N VAL A 140 12.44 0.37 -9.09
CA VAL A 140 12.10 1.20 -7.92
C VAL A 140 11.53 2.55 -8.34
N LEU A 141 12.13 3.18 -9.34
CA LEU A 141 11.59 4.43 -9.90
C LEU A 141 10.18 4.22 -10.47
N PHE A 142 9.94 3.09 -11.14
CA PHE A 142 8.61 2.70 -11.61
C PHE A 142 7.61 2.51 -10.45
N GLU A 143 7.99 1.83 -9.37
CA GLU A 143 7.13 1.68 -8.19
C GLU A 143 6.75 3.02 -7.56
N TYR A 144 7.72 3.93 -7.45
CA TYR A 144 7.46 5.29 -6.96
C TYR A 144 6.51 6.07 -7.89
N PHE A 145 6.68 6.01 -9.21
CA PHE A 145 5.76 6.70 -10.11
C PHE A 145 4.33 6.15 -10.03
N ARG A 146 4.15 4.88 -9.67
CA ARG A 146 2.82 4.30 -9.42
C ARG A 146 2.19 4.72 -8.09
N SER A 147 2.86 5.52 -7.26
CA SER A 147 2.33 6.00 -5.97
C SER A 147 2.00 7.49 -5.92
N ILE A 148 2.26 8.28 -6.98
CA ILE A 148 2.15 9.75 -6.91
C ILE A 148 0.96 10.36 -7.67
N THR A 149 0.26 9.61 -8.52
CA THR A 149 -0.85 10.12 -9.34
C THR A 149 -2.21 9.82 -8.71
N GLU A 150 -3.28 10.41 -9.24
CA GLU A 150 -4.65 10.06 -8.80
C GLU A 150 -5.09 8.66 -9.23
N LEU A 151 -4.39 8.07 -10.19
CA LEU A 151 -4.55 6.66 -10.62
C LEU A 151 -3.62 5.73 -9.84
N ALA A 152 -2.93 6.22 -8.81
CA ALA A 152 -1.95 5.46 -8.07
C ALA A 152 -2.57 4.20 -7.44
N PHE A 153 -1.91 3.07 -7.68
CA PHE A 153 -2.23 1.78 -7.07
C PHE A 153 -0.93 1.07 -6.62
N PRO A 154 -0.26 1.56 -5.56
CA PRO A 154 1.03 1.05 -5.11
C PRO A 154 0.91 -0.25 -4.28
N TRP A 155 -0.19 -0.99 -4.40
CA TRP A 155 -0.43 -2.22 -3.62
C TRP A 155 0.61 -3.30 -3.86
N LEU A 156 1.00 -3.50 -5.12
CA LEU A 156 1.98 -4.50 -5.56
C LEU A 156 3.44 -4.01 -5.48
N THR A 157 3.77 -3.18 -4.49
CA THR A 157 5.17 -2.80 -4.21
C THR A 157 5.92 -3.99 -3.64
N LEU A 158 7.07 -4.37 -4.23
CA LEU A 158 7.80 -5.60 -3.88
C LEU A 158 8.23 -5.63 -2.42
N GLY A 159 8.61 -4.49 -1.83
CA GLY A 159 8.99 -4.40 -0.42
C GLY A 159 7.93 -4.93 0.54
N ASN A 160 6.64 -4.88 0.16
CA ASN A 160 5.53 -5.40 0.95
C ASN A 160 5.61 -6.92 1.24
N THR A 161 6.35 -7.65 0.40
CA THR A 161 6.56 -9.10 0.55
C THR A 161 7.39 -9.47 1.79
N GLN A 162 8.16 -8.51 2.35
CA GLN A 162 9.11 -8.79 3.43
C GLN A 162 8.57 -8.55 4.84
N THR A 163 7.28 -8.19 4.97
CA THR A 163 6.61 -7.80 6.22
C THR A 163 6.72 -8.81 7.36
N TYR A 164 6.83 -10.11 7.06
CA TYR A 164 6.99 -11.16 8.07
C TYR A 164 8.44 -11.34 8.59
N PHE A 165 9.44 -10.78 7.91
CA PHE A 165 10.86 -10.90 8.28
C PHE A 165 11.28 -9.66 9.07
N ILE A 166 10.90 -9.61 10.36
CA ILE A 166 11.03 -8.41 11.20
C ILE A 166 12.48 -7.93 11.31
N GLU A 167 13.45 -8.83 11.44
CA GLU A 167 14.88 -8.51 11.45
C GLU A 167 15.27 -7.83 10.13
N LYS A 168 14.86 -8.40 9.00
CA LYS A 168 15.25 -7.93 7.68
C LYS A 168 14.76 -6.52 7.37
N ILE A 169 13.55 -6.18 7.81
CA ILE A 169 12.94 -4.90 7.44
C ILE A 169 13.51 -3.71 8.22
N GLN A 170 14.32 -3.91 9.26
CA GLN A 170 14.73 -2.80 10.15
C GLN A 170 15.48 -1.66 9.43
N PHE A 171 16.25 -1.96 8.38
CA PHE A 171 17.01 -0.93 7.64
C PHE A 171 16.12 0.04 6.82
N ILE A 172 14.82 -0.21 6.69
CA ILE A 172 13.92 0.71 5.98
C ILE A 172 13.73 2.04 6.72
N GLU A 173 14.19 2.13 7.97
CA GLU A 173 14.32 3.42 8.65
C GLU A 173 15.31 4.38 7.97
N PHE A 174 16.11 3.91 6.99
CA PHE A 174 16.96 4.74 6.13
C PHE A 174 16.39 4.97 4.74
N THR A 175 15.64 4.00 4.20
CA THR A 175 15.42 3.90 2.75
C THR A 175 13.96 3.81 2.35
N GLY A 176 13.07 3.57 3.31
CA GLY A 176 11.66 3.27 3.06
C GLY A 176 11.45 1.90 2.42
N VAL A 177 10.20 1.56 2.15
CA VAL A 177 9.80 0.32 1.46
C VAL A 177 10.53 0.10 0.12
N TYR A 178 10.89 1.18 -0.59
CA TYR A 178 11.60 1.09 -1.86
C TYR A 178 13.02 0.50 -1.72
N GLY A 179 13.65 0.60 -0.54
CA GLY A 179 14.91 -0.09 -0.28
C GLY A 179 14.79 -1.60 -0.20
N LEU A 180 13.65 -2.12 0.26
CA LEU A 180 13.36 -3.55 0.19
C LEU A 180 13.16 -3.99 -1.25
N SER A 181 12.40 -3.23 -2.05
CA SER A 181 12.24 -3.52 -3.48
C SER A 181 13.58 -3.54 -4.22
N PHE A 182 14.45 -2.57 -3.93
CA PHE A 182 15.82 -2.53 -4.47
C PHE A 182 16.61 -3.78 -4.11
N LEU A 183 16.64 -4.15 -2.82
CA LEU A 183 17.32 -5.34 -2.32
C LEU A 183 16.84 -6.61 -3.03
N ILE A 184 15.52 -6.80 -3.12
CA ILE A 184 14.88 -7.94 -3.79
C ILE A 184 15.41 -8.09 -5.22
N LEU A 185 15.42 -7.00 -5.98
CA LEU A 185 15.81 -7.02 -7.38
C LEU A 185 17.30 -7.25 -7.58
N VAL A 186 18.14 -6.70 -6.70
CA VAL A 186 19.59 -6.98 -6.71
C VAL A 186 19.85 -8.47 -6.49
N VAL A 187 19.18 -9.09 -5.51
CA VAL A 187 19.32 -10.54 -5.24
C VAL A 187 18.88 -11.36 -6.46
N ASN A 188 17.75 -11.00 -7.10
CA ASN A 188 17.30 -11.65 -8.34
C ASN A 188 18.34 -11.57 -9.46
N VAL A 189 19.01 -10.43 -9.63
CA VAL A 189 20.06 -10.26 -10.64
C VAL A 189 21.24 -11.20 -10.39
N PHE A 190 21.69 -11.31 -9.13
CA PHE A 190 22.80 -12.21 -8.77
C PHE A 190 22.43 -13.69 -8.96
N PHE A 191 21.23 -14.10 -8.58
CA PHE A 191 20.76 -15.47 -8.81
C PHE A 191 20.58 -15.80 -10.28
N TYR A 192 20.06 -14.87 -11.07
CA TYR A 192 20.00 -15.03 -12.52
C TYR A 192 21.41 -15.18 -13.12
N LEU A 193 22.39 -14.36 -12.71
CA LEU A 193 23.78 -14.48 -13.17
C LEU A 193 24.40 -15.83 -12.80
N ALA A 194 24.18 -16.29 -11.57
CA ALA A 194 24.64 -17.60 -11.12
C ALA A 194 24.07 -18.73 -11.98
N ILE A 195 22.75 -18.79 -12.14
CA ILE A 195 22.08 -19.86 -12.89
C ILE A 195 22.48 -19.82 -14.37
N LYS A 196 22.63 -18.62 -14.95
CA LYS A 196 23.09 -18.45 -16.33
C LYS A 196 24.50 -18.99 -16.52
N GLU A 197 25.40 -18.75 -15.56
CA GLU A 197 26.76 -19.27 -15.60
C GLU A 197 26.79 -20.79 -15.43
N ILE A 198 25.93 -21.37 -14.58
CA ILE A 198 25.79 -22.83 -14.45
C ILE A 198 25.44 -23.46 -15.80
N PHE A 199 24.46 -22.89 -16.52
CA PHE A 199 24.07 -23.40 -17.84
C PHE A 199 25.16 -23.21 -18.90
N ALA A 200 25.91 -22.10 -18.84
CA ALA A 200 27.00 -21.83 -19.77
C ALA A 200 28.20 -22.78 -19.58
N CYS A 201 28.63 -22.98 -18.33
CA CYS A 201 29.83 -23.77 -18.01
C CYS A 201 29.53 -25.25 -17.73
N ARG A 202 28.26 -25.65 -17.62
CA ARG A 202 27.80 -26.99 -17.17
C ARG A 202 28.45 -27.45 -15.85
N LYS A 203 28.84 -26.50 -14.99
CA LYS A 203 29.48 -26.73 -13.69
C LYS A 203 28.79 -25.91 -12.62
N ILE A 204 28.29 -26.58 -11.59
CA ILE A 204 27.57 -25.93 -10.47
C ILE A 204 28.54 -25.13 -9.58
N LEU A 205 29.78 -25.59 -9.43
CA LEU A 205 30.77 -25.00 -8.51
C LEU A 205 31.88 -24.24 -9.23
N SER A 206 31.58 -23.56 -10.34
CA SER A 206 32.57 -22.66 -10.95
C SER A 206 32.84 -21.47 -10.04
N LYS A 207 34.05 -20.89 -10.12
CA LYS A 207 34.43 -19.70 -9.33
C LYS A 207 33.41 -18.55 -9.49
N ASN A 208 32.95 -18.30 -10.72
CA ASN A 208 31.97 -17.26 -11.00
C ASN A 208 30.59 -17.56 -10.39
N VAL A 209 30.13 -18.81 -10.47
CA VAL A 209 28.86 -19.22 -9.85
C VAL A 209 28.91 -18.99 -8.34
N LEU A 210 29.99 -19.40 -7.68
CA LEU A 210 30.18 -19.17 -6.25
C LEU A 210 30.19 -17.68 -5.91
N ILE A 211 30.89 -16.85 -6.68
CA ILE A 211 30.90 -15.39 -6.46
C ILE A 211 29.48 -14.81 -6.55
N TYR A 212 28.70 -15.16 -7.57
CA TYR A 212 27.35 -14.62 -7.73
C TYR A 212 26.38 -15.14 -6.66
N LEU A 213 26.42 -16.43 -6.35
CA LEU A 213 25.58 -17.02 -5.30
C LEU A 213 25.90 -16.44 -3.92
N LEU A 214 27.18 -16.41 -3.55
CA LEU A 214 27.60 -15.86 -2.26
C LEU A 214 27.31 -14.37 -2.15
N SER A 215 27.49 -13.60 -3.22
CA SER A 215 27.09 -12.18 -3.26
C SER A 215 25.59 -12.01 -3.03
N GLY A 216 24.76 -12.78 -3.74
CA GLY A 216 23.30 -12.71 -3.60
C GLY A 216 22.83 -13.10 -2.19
N ILE A 217 23.40 -14.16 -1.62
CA ILE A 217 23.10 -14.63 -0.25
C ILE A 217 23.56 -13.61 0.78
N LEU A 218 24.79 -13.10 0.66
CA LEU A 218 25.33 -12.10 1.60
C LEU A 218 24.50 -10.82 1.59
N ILE A 219 24.12 -10.33 0.40
CA ILE A 219 23.25 -9.16 0.26
C ILE A 219 21.89 -9.42 0.91
N TYR A 220 21.30 -10.60 0.72
CA TYR A 220 20.02 -10.97 1.32
C TYR A 220 20.05 -11.05 2.85
N ILE A 221 21.14 -11.58 3.43
CA ILE A 221 21.27 -11.82 4.88
C ILE A 221 21.81 -10.58 5.61
N ALA A 222 22.59 -9.72 4.96
CA ALA A 222 23.22 -8.56 5.60
C ALA A 222 22.24 -7.68 6.44
N PRO A 223 21.02 -7.35 5.96
CA PRO A 223 20.07 -6.59 6.75
C PRO A 223 19.60 -7.30 8.04
N ASP A 224 19.63 -8.63 8.10
CA ASP A 224 19.21 -9.38 9.28
C ASP A 224 20.14 -9.10 10.46
N PHE A 225 21.45 -9.00 10.22
CA PHE A 225 22.41 -8.67 11.28
C PHE A 225 22.17 -7.27 11.86
N TYR A 226 21.87 -6.29 11.01
CA TYR A 226 21.49 -4.95 11.46
C TYR A 226 20.19 -5.01 12.27
N GLY A 227 19.19 -5.74 11.77
CA GLY A 227 17.92 -5.90 12.46
C GLY A 227 18.02 -6.56 13.82
N MET A 228 18.78 -7.65 13.93
CA MET A 228 19.05 -8.31 15.21
C MET A 228 19.69 -7.34 16.21
N PHE A 229 20.65 -6.52 15.76
CA PHE A 229 21.26 -5.49 16.61
C PHE A 229 20.25 -4.44 17.08
N VAL A 230 19.40 -3.93 16.17
CA VAL A 230 18.36 -2.95 16.50
C VAL A 230 17.35 -3.54 17.49
N LEU A 231 16.83 -4.74 17.21
CA LEU A 231 15.81 -5.39 18.03
C LEU A 231 16.32 -5.71 19.42
N LYS A 232 17.57 -6.18 19.55
CA LYS A 232 18.21 -6.43 20.86
C LYS A 232 18.33 -5.17 21.72
N ASN A 233 18.49 -4.00 21.09
CA ASN A 233 18.59 -2.73 21.80
C ASN A 233 17.23 -2.02 21.98
N SER A 234 16.16 -2.51 21.34
CA SER A 234 14.82 -1.91 21.38
C SER A 234 14.18 -1.85 22.77
N GLU A 235 14.58 -2.74 23.67
CA GLU A 235 14.03 -2.84 25.04
C GLU A 235 14.69 -1.87 26.02
N LYS A 236 15.87 -1.35 25.68
CA LYS A 236 16.63 -0.42 26.55
C LYS A 236 16.15 1.03 26.46
N SER A 237 15.32 1.36 25.47
CA SER A 237 14.77 2.70 25.31
C SER A 237 13.62 2.92 26.28
N SER A 238 13.80 3.85 27.22
CA SER A 238 12.73 4.31 28.12
C SER A 238 11.71 5.13 27.33
N SER A 239 10.77 4.46 26.69
CA SER A 239 9.67 5.10 25.97
C SER A 239 8.49 5.37 26.89
N LYS A 240 7.90 6.56 26.79
CA LYS A 240 6.63 6.86 27.44
C LYS A 240 5.53 5.98 26.86
N ILE A 241 4.61 5.55 27.69
CA ILE A 241 3.50 4.67 27.28
C ILE A 241 2.17 5.40 27.32
N LEU A 242 1.30 5.10 26.35
CA LEU A 242 -0.10 5.51 26.32
C LEU A 242 -0.98 4.26 26.21
N LYS A 243 -2.05 4.20 27.00
CA LYS A 243 -3.00 3.09 26.94
C LYS A 243 -4.14 3.44 25.99
N VAL A 244 -4.34 2.61 24.98
CA VAL A 244 -5.28 2.86 23.88
C VAL A 244 -6.23 1.68 23.71
N GLY A 245 -7.52 1.98 23.54
CA GLY A 245 -8.57 1.03 23.25
C GLY A 245 -8.99 1.04 21.78
N LEU A 246 -9.32 -0.14 21.24
CA LEU A 246 -9.85 -0.32 19.88
C LEU A 246 -11.22 -0.99 19.94
N ILE A 247 -12.19 -0.45 19.19
CA ILE A 247 -13.53 -1.03 19.06
C ILE A 247 -13.71 -1.61 17.66
N GLN A 248 -13.94 -2.93 17.58
CA GLN A 248 -14.22 -3.65 16.35
C GLN A 248 -15.68 -4.14 16.37
N PRO A 249 -16.63 -3.37 15.81
CA PRO A 249 -18.06 -3.67 15.94
C PRO A 249 -18.54 -4.77 14.96
N ASP A 250 -17.73 -5.08 13.94
CA ASP A 250 -18.02 -6.04 12.86
C ASP A 250 -19.39 -5.80 12.21
N LEU A 251 -19.64 -4.55 11.80
CA LEU A 251 -20.86 -4.19 11.08
C LEU A 251 -20.73 -4.58 9.60
N ASN A 252 -21.82 -5.06 8.99
CA ASN A 252 -21.85 -5.28 7.55
C ASN A 252 -21.63 -3.94 6.81
N PRO A 253 -20.61 -3.81 5.94
CA PRO A 253 -20.26 -2.54 5.32
C PRO A 253 -21.34 -2.01 4.37
N TRP A 254 -22.18 -2.91 3.82
CA TRP A 254 -23.25 -2.59 2.88
C TRP A 254 -24.52 -2.13 3.61
N LEU A 255 -24.84 -2.74 4.76
CA LEU A 255 -26.07 -2.48 5.51
C LEU A 255 -25.92 -1.43 6.61
N LYS A 256 -24.69 -1.12 7.05
CA LYS A 256 -24.47 -0.23 8.20
C LYS A 256 -25.01 1.19 8.04
N TRP A 257 -25.31 1.63 6.81
CA TRP A 257 -25.86 2.95 6.51
C TRP A 257 -27.38 3.04 6.68
N GLU A 258 -28.07 1.91 6.88
CA GLU A 258 -29.54 1.85 7.02
C GLU A 258 -30.03 2.00 8.48
N GLY A 259 -29.15 1.77 9.46
CA GLY A 259 -29.48 1.85 10.89
C GLY A 259 -29.58 3.28 11.42
N THR A 260 -30.18 3.45 12.61
CA THR A 260 -30.35 4.78 13.20
C THR A 260 -29.07 5.28 13.90
N LEU A 261 -28.89 6.60 13.96
CA LEU A 261 -27.76 7.21 14.67
C LEU A 261 -27.72 6.82 16.16
N GLY A 262 -28.88 6.74 16.82
CA GLY A 262 -28.96 6.36 18.24
C GLY A 262 -28.44 4.96 18.50
N GLU A 263 -28.84 3.97 17.70
CA GLU A 263 -28.38 2.58 17.81
C GLU A 263 -26.87 2.46 17.55
N GLN A 264 -26.35 3.18 16.56
CA GLN A 264 -24.91 3.21 16.28
C GLN A 264 -24.14 3.75 17.49
N LEU A 265 -24.56 4.89 18.04
CA LEU A 265 -23.91 5.48 19.19
C LEU A 265 -23.98 4.57 20.41
N GLU A 266 -25.14 3.98 20.73
CA GLU A 266 -25.26 3.04 21.85
C GLU A 266 -24.33 1.83 21.71
N LEU A 267 -24.20 1.27 20.50
CA LEU A 267 -23.29 0.16 20.25
C LEU A 267 -21.85 0.51 20.62
N TYR A 268 -21.31 1.60 20.05
CA TYR A 268 -19.93 2.01 20.31
C TYR A 268 -19.73 2.47 21.77
N MET A 269 -20.71 3.19 22.33
CA MET A 269 -20.67 3.63 23.73
C MET A 269 -20.69 2.44 24.69
N GLY A 270 -21.50 1.42 24.40
CA GLY A 270 -21.55 0.17 25.15
C GLY A 270 -20.21 -0.55 25.19
N MET A 271 -19.63 -0.81 24.01
CA MET A 271 -18.31 -1.46 23.90
C MET A 271 -17.20 -0.63 24.57
N THR A 272 -17.32 0.70 24.53
CA THR A 272 -16.38 1.61 25.20
C THR A 272 -16.53 1.60 26.73
N ARG A 273 -17.74 1.45 27.26
CA ARG A 273 -17.93 1.25 28.71
C ARG A 273 -17.27 -0.05 29.15
N GLU A 274 -17.36 -1.11 28.36
CA GLU A 274 -16.74 -2.41 28.66
C GLU A 274 -15.21 -2.33 28.67
N ILE A 275 -14.59 -1.66 27.68
CA ILE A 275 -13.13 -1.54 27.62
C ILE A 275 -12.58 -0.69 28.76
N ILE A 276 -13.23 0.41 29.12
CA ILE A 276 -12.81 1.28 30.23
C ILE A 276 -13.00 0.58 31.58
N LYS A 277 -14.08 -0.19 31.73
CA LYS A 277 -14.30 -1.00 32.95
C LYS A 277 -13.22 -2.07 33.12
N ALA A 278 -12.82 -2.72 32.02
CA ALA A 278 -11.78 -3.74 32.04
C ALA A 278 -10.37 -3.16 32.24
N ASP A 279 -10.11 -1.96 31.71
CA ASP A 279 -8.82 -1.31 31.75
C ASP A 279 -8.98 0.22 31.99
N PRO A 280 -9.04 0.65 33.27
CA PRO A 280 -9.30 2.05 33.62
C PRO A 280 -8.22 3.02 33.15
N ASP A 281 -7.02 2.53 32.81
CA ASP A 281 -5.88 3.34 32.37
C ASP A 281 -6.02 3.81 30.91
N VAL A 282 -6.99 3.28 30.14
CA VAL A 282 -7.25 3.72 28.77
C VAL A 282 -7.58 5.21 28.74
N GLU A 283 -6.77 5.98 28.00
CA GLU A 283 -6.93 7.44 27.85
C GLU A 283 -7.47 7.84 26.46
N LEU A 284 -7.36 6.95 25.47
CA LEU A 284 -7.83 7.13 24.10
C LEU A 284 -8.55 5.87 23.63
N VAL A 285 -9.74 6.02 23.06
CA VAL A 285 -10.47 4.94 22.37
C VAL A 285 -10.63 5.30 20.89
N VAL A 286 -10.35 4.35 20.02
CA VAL A 286 -10.42 4.51 18.57
C VAL A 286 -11.57 3.68 18.01
N TYR A 287 -12.39 4.32 17.18
CA TYR A 287 -13.44 3.70 16.37
C TYR A 287 -12.99 3.63 14.89
N PRO A 288 -13.53 2.69 14.10
CA PRO A 288 -13.10 2.47 12.72
C PRO A 288 -13.55 3.57 11.75
N GLU A 289 -13.17 3.41 10.49
CA GLU A 289 -13.59 4.28 9.37
C GLU A 289 -15.11 4.25 9.22
N THR A 290 -15.71 5.43 9.04
CA THR A 290 -17.17 5.61 8.91
C THR A 290 -17.93 4.83 9.99
N ALA A 291 -17.47 4.95 11.24
CA ALA A 291 -18.10 4.35 12.40
C ALA A 291 -19.45 5.00 12.69
N ILE A 292 -19.51 6.33 12.61
CA ILE A 292 -20.76 7.09 12.60
C ILE A 292 -21.08 7.40 11.14
N THR A 293 -22.19 6.90 10.61
CA THR A 293 -22.53 7.00 9.17
C THR A 293 -23.33 8.26 8.81
N TYR A 294 -23.41 9.21 9.74
CA TYR A 294 -24.16 10.46 9.58
C TYR A 294 -23.20 11.65 9.55
N TYR A 295 -23.63 12.74 8.92
CA TYR A 295 -22.95 14.04 8.96
C TYR A 295 -23.05 14.66 10.36
N PHE A 296 -22.42 14.01 11.33
CA PHE A 296 -22.65 14.09 12.77
C PHE A 296 -22.46 15.49 13.36
N LEU A 297 -21.73 16.34 12.65
CA LEU A 297 -21.42 17.71 13.07
C LEU A 297 -22.44 18.75 12.58
N LEU A 298 -23.39 18.37 11.73
CA LEU A 298 -24.42 19.28 11.21
C LEU A 298 -25.55 19.50 12.22
N SER A 299 -26.18 20.67 12.14
CA SER A 299 -27.25 21.12 13.05
C SER A 299 -28.37 20.11 13.30
N PRO A 300 -28.88 19.34 12.30
CA PRO A 300 -29.92 18.34 12.53
C PRO A 300 -29.54 17.25 13.56
N TYR A 301 -28.24 16.98 13.77
CA TYR A 301 -27.76 15.95 14.68
C TYR A 301 -27.25 16.51 16.01
N ARG A 302 -27.51 17.80 16.30
CA ARG A 302 -26.99 18.51 17.49
C ARG A 302 -27.38 17.84 18.81
N TYR A 303 -28.57 17.25 18.89
CA TYR A 303 -29.01 16.49 20.06
C TYR A 303 -28.07 15.31 20.35
N TYR A 304 -27.87 14.43 19.36
CA TYR A 304 -26.98 13.27 19.47
C TYR A 304 -25.52 13.67 19.70
N PHE A 305 -25.08 14.76 19.07
CA PHE A 305 -23.76 15.33 19.32
C PHE A 305 -23.56 15.73 20.79
N ASN A 306 -24.51 16.48 21.37
CA ASN A 306 -24.44 16.91 22.77
C ASN A 306 -24.52 15.72 23.73
N TRP A 307 -25.35 14.72 23.42
CA TRP A 307 -25.45 13.49 24.19
C TRP A 307 -24.12 12.72 24.20
N PHE A 308 -23.52 12.52 23.02
CA PHE A 308 -22.22 11.87 22.88
C PHE A 308 -21.10 12.65 23.60
N LYS A 309 -21.09 13.98 23.49
CA LYS A 309 -20.12 14.82 24.20
C LYS A 309 -20.26 14.76 25.71
N SER A 310 -21.49 14.82 26.23
CA SER A 310 -21.75 14.72 27.67
C SER A 310 -21.30 13.37 28.23
N TRP A 311 -21.45 12.30 27.44
CA TRP A 311 -20.95 10.97 27.80
C TRP A 311 -19.42 10.87 27.74
N ILE A 312 -18.77 11.48 26.75
CA ILE A 312 -17.29 11.58 26.72
C ILE A 312 -16.77 12.31 27.95
N ASP A 313 -17.42 13.42 28.31
CA ASP A 313 -17.03 14.24 29.46
C ASP A 313 -17.18 13.47 30.78
N SER A 314 -18.19 12.61 30.92
CA SER A 314 -18.37 11.77 32.12
C SER A 314 -17.36 10.63 32.24
N LEU A 315 -16.82 10.15 31.11
CA LEU A 315 -15.78 9.10 31.11
C LEU A 315 -14.37 9.65 31.29
N ASN A 316 -14.13 10.93 30.96
CA ASN A 316 -12.81 11.55 30.94
C ASN A 316 -11.80 10.76 30.06
N VAL A 317 -12.25 10.32 28.89
CA VAL A 317 -11.46 9.57 27.90
C VAL A 317 -11.63 10.22 26.52
N ALA A 318 -10.54 10.35 25.78
CA ALA A 318 -10.59 10.89 24.41
C ALA A 318 -11.12 9.83 23.42
N ILE A 319 -11.89 10.24 22.42
CA ILE A 319 -12.41 9.35 21.38
C ILE A 319 -12.01 9.86 20.01
N LEU A 320 -11.37 8.99 19.23
CA LEU A 320 -11.09 9.22 17.82
C LEU A 320 -12.02 8.35 16.98
N THR A 321 -12.84 8.95 16.13
CA THR A 321 -13.83 8.21 15.34
C THR A 321 -13.90 8.68 13.90
N GLY A 322 -14.14 7.74 12.97
CA GLY A 322 -14.42 8.04 11.57
C GLY A 322 -15.89 8.41 11.33
N PHE A 323 -16.14 9.42 10.50
CA PHE A 323 -17.47 9.88 10.10
C PHE A 323 -17.42 10.69 8.78
N PRO A 324 -18.53 10.80 8.04
CA PRO A 324 -18.61 11.71 6.91
C PRO A 324 -18.72 13.17 7.39
N ASP A 325 -17.88 14.05 6.85
CA ASP A 325 -17.93 15.49 7.10
C ASP A 325 -18.41 16.23 5.85
N ALA A 326 -18.96 17.43 6.01
CA ALA A 326 -19.46 18.23 4.88
C ALA A 326 -19.04 19.69 5.00
N LYS A 327 -18.67 20.29 3.87
CA LYS A 327 -18.43 21.72 3.72
C LYS A 327 -19.40 22.28 2.69
N PHE A 328 -20.32 23.11 3.14
CA PHE A 328 -21.24 23.85 2.29
C PHE A 328 -20.60 25.14 1.81
N TYR A 329 -20.84 25.51 0.55
CA TYR A 329 -20.37 26.74 -0.06
C TYR A 329 -21.52 27.75 -0.09
N GLU A 330 -21.30 28.93 0.48
CA GLU A 330 -22.28 30.03 0.43
C GLU A 330 -22.43 30.56 -0.99
N ASN A 331 -21.31 30.81 -1.67
CA ASN A 331 -21.29 31.19 -3.09
C ASN A 331 -20.95 29.97 -3.95
N PRO A 332 -21.81 29.60 -4.93
CA PRO A 332 -21.55 28.46 -5.82
C PRO A 332 -20.24 28.58 -6.64
N SER A 333 -19.73 29.79 -6.86
CA SER A 333 -18.47 30.04 -7.56
C SER A 333 -17.23 29.58 -6.79
N ASP A 334 -17.33 29.46 -5.47
CA ASP A 334 -16.21 29.05 -4.61
C ASP A 334 -16.08 27.52 -4.53
N ALA A 335 -17.11 26.80 -4.99
CA ALA A 335 -17.14 25.35 -4.99
C ALA A 335 -16.35 24.78 -6.17
N PRO A 336 -15.50 23.76 -5.94
CA PRO A 336 -14.90 22.99 -7.01
C PRO A 336 -15.93 22.47 -8.04
N PRO A 337 -15.55 22.32 -9.32
CA PRO A 337 -16.45 21.78 -10.35
C PRO A 337 -17.01 20.39 -9.99
N SER A 338 -16.26 19.60 -9.23
CA SER A 338 -16.66 18.27 -8.76
C SER A 338 -17.54 18.26 -7.51
N SER A 339 -17.80 19.41 -6.87
CA SER A 339 -18.66 19.46 -5.68
C SER A 339 -20.09 19.07 -6.00
N HIS A 340 -20.73 18.42 -5.03
CA HIS A 340 -22.14 18.02 -5.12
C HIS A 340 -23.04 19.25 -5.24
N LEU A 341 -24.14 19.11 -5.99
CA LEU A 341 -25.15 20.15 -6.19
C LEU A 341 -26.48 19.69 -5.58
N ILE A 342 -27.03 20.50 -4.68
CA ILE A 342 -28.40 20.35 -4.19
C ILE A 342 -29.31 21.04 -5.21
N LYS A 343 -30.03 20.27 -6.02
CA LYS A 343 -30.79 20.79 -7.17
C LYS A 343 -31.88 21.76 -6.76
N GLU A 344 -32.47 21.55 -5.60
CA GLU A 344 -33.59 22.34 -5.07
C GLU A 344 -33.15 23.75 -4.63
N THR A 345 -31.94 23.89 -4.09
CA THR A 345 -31.44 25.16 -3.52
C THR A 345 -30.35 25.81 -4.37
N GLY A 346 -29.76 25.08 -5.32
CA GLY A 346 -28.57 25.50 -6.05
C GLY A 346 -27.29 25.51 -5.21
N GLN A 347 -27.37 25.13 -3.93
CA GLN A 347 -26.24 25.12 -3.02
C GLN A 347 -25.27 23.98 -3.36
N ARG A 348 -23.97 24.26 -3.28
CA ARG A 348 -22.93 23.27 -3.51
C ARG A 348 -22.26 22.86 -2.22
N TYR A 349 -21.82 21.60 -2.14
CA TYR A 349 -21.07 21.11 -0.98
C TYR A 349 -20.05 20.05 -1.36
N ASP A 350 -18.99 19.98 -0.56
CA ASP A 350 -18.04 18.87 -0.57
C ASP A 350 -18.32 17.95 0.61
N ALA A 351 -18.39 16.66 0.35
CA ALA A 351 -18.45 15.62 1.36
C ALA A 351 -17.05 15.02 1.54
N PHE A 352 -16.65 14.67 2.76
CA PHE A 352 -15.35 14.07 3.06
C PHE A 352 -15.50 12.78 3.87
N ASN A 353 -14.70 11.76 3.55
CA ASN A 353 -14.42 10.67 4.48
C ASN A 353 -13.43 11.20 5.52
N ALA A 354 -13.87 11.36 6.76
CA ALA A 354 -13.14 12.09 7.78
C ALA A 354 -12.99 11.30 9.08
N MET A 355 -12.12 11.79 9.94
CA MET A 355 -12.01 11.36 11.32
C MET A 355 -11.87 12.57 12.23
N GLY A 356 -12.42 12.48 13.43
CA GLY A 356 -12.36 13.54 14.42
C GLY A 356 -11.97 13.03 15.80
N LEU A 357 -11.17 13.84 16.49
CA LEU A 357 -10.81 13.66 17.88
C LEU A 357 -11.73 14.49 18.77
N PHE A 358 -12.48 13.80 19.62
CA PHE A 358 -13.36 14.36 20.63
C PHE A 358 -12.65 14.24 21.98
N LEU A 359 -12.42 15.39 22.61
CA LEU A 359 -11.73 15.48 23.89
C LEU A 359 -12.74 15.64 25.03
N PRO A 360 -12.45 15.10 26.22
CA PRO A 360 -13.23 15.40 27.41
C PRO A 360 -13.09 16.88 27.78
N ASN A 361 -14.18 17.49 28.24
CA ASN A 361 -14.27 18.87 28.72
C ASN A 361 -13.86 19.93 27.67
N SER A 362 -13.93 19.59 26.38
CA SER A 362 -13.63 20.51 25.27
C SER A 362 -14.69 20.40 24.18
N ASN A 363 -15.21 21.55 23.75
CA ASN A 363 -16.11 21.64 22.60
C ASN A 363 -15.37 21.70 21.25
N ARG A 364 -14.04 21.85 21.27
CA ARG A 364 -13.22 21.87 20.05
C ARG A 364 -13.01 20.44 19.56
N ILE A 365 -13.31 20.21 18.29
CA ILE A 365 -13.06 18.96 17.57
C ILE A 365 -11.89 19.20 16.63
N GLN A 366 -10.88 18.35 16.72
CA GLN A 366 -9.81 18.31 15.72
C GLN A 366 -10.21 17.32 14.65
N LYS A 367 -10.03 17.67 13.37
CA LYS A 367 -10.52 16.88 12.24
C LYS A 367 -9.43 16.64 11.22
N TYR A 368 -9.43 15.45 10.66
CA TYR A 368 -8.66 15.10 9.47
C TYR A 368 -9.63 14.60 8.40
N ALA A 369 -9.46 15.07 7.17
CA ALA A 369 -10.19 14.59 6.02
C ALA A 369 -9.23 13.78 5.14
N LYS A 370 -9.66 12.60 4.70
CA LYS A 370 -8.92 11.70 3.82
C LYS A 370 -8.43 12.45 2.57
N MET A 371 -7.14 12.37 2.32
CA MET A 371 -6.43 13.08 1.24
C MET A 371 -6.25 12.21 0.00
N ILE A 372 -5.98 10.91 0.18
CA ILE A 372 -5.84 9.95 -0.91
C ILE A 372 -7.05 9.01 -0.94
N LEU A 373 -7.81 9.12 -2.03
CA LEU A 373 -9.05 8.38 -2.23
C LEU A 373 -8.82 7.17 -3.12
N VAL A 374 -9.59 6.11 -2.87
CA VAL A 374 -9.56 4.90 -3.71
C VAL A 374 -10.04 5.27 -5.12
N PRO A 375 -9.20 5.09 -6.16
CA PRO A 375 -9.58 5.38 -7.54
C PRO A 375 -10.82 4.59 -7.94
N PHE A 376 -11.83 5.27 -8.49
CA PHE A 376 -13.11 4.70 -8.92
C PHE A 376 -14.01 4.10 -7.83
N GLY A 377 -13.52 3.87 -6.60
CA GLY A 377 -14.33 3.42 -5.46
C GLY A 377 -14.76 4.53 -4.50
N GLU A 378 -14.03 5.65 -4.47
CA GLU A 378 -14.37 6.81 -3.63
C GLU A 378 -14.48 8.10 -4.45
N ARG A 379 -13.69 8.22 -5.51
CA ARG A 379 -13.67 9.38 -6.39
C ARG A 379 -13.20 8.98 -7.79
N LEU A 380 -13.78 9.62 -8.79
CA LEU A 380 -13.25 9.58 -10.15
C LEU A 380 -11.87 10.26 -10.18
N PRO A 381 -10.81 9.59 -10.65
CA PRO A 381 -9.50 10.22 -10.80
C PRO A 381 -9.58 11.47 -11.68
N TYR A 382 -8.97 12.56 -11.23
CA TYR A 382 -8.99 13.88 -11.87
C TYR A 382 -10.42 14.44 -12.05
N ALA A 383 -11.31 14.18 -11.09
CA ALA A 383 -12.73 14.56 -11.14
C ALA A 383 -12.97 16.05 -11.45
N ASP A 384 -12.10 16.96 -11.01
CA ASP A 384 -12.26 18.39 -11.30
C ASP A 384 -12.05 18.70 -12.79
N THR A 385 -11.13 17.98 -13.45
CA THR A 385 -10.86 18.09 -14.89
C THR A 385 -11.93 17.38 -15.71
N PHE A 386 -12.29 16.16 -15.31
CA PHE A 386 -13.26 15.31 -16.02
C PHE A 386 -14.63 15.29 -15.33
N HIS A 387 -15.08 16.43 -14.81
CA HIS A 387 -16.31 16.51 -14.00
C HIS A 387 -17.56 16.10 -14.80
N PHE A 388 -17.56 16.27 -16.12
CA PHE A 388 -18.62 15.81 -17.02
C PHE A 388 -18.79 14.28 -17.06
N LEU A 389 -17.79 13.52 -16.61
CA LEU A 389 -17.88 12.07 -16.47
C LEU A 389 -18.43 11.63 -15.11
N ILE A 390 -18.57 12.55 -14.14
CA ILE A 390 -19.04 12.20 -12.80
C ILE A 390 -20.49 11.68 -12.87
N GLU A 391 -21.44 12.44 -13.42
CA GLU A 391 -22.85 12.01 -13.51
C GLU A 391 -23.04 10.69 -14.28
N PRO A 392 -22.49 10.46 -15.49
CA PRO A 392 -22.68 9.19 -16.21
C PRO A 392 -21.94 8.01 -15.58
N LEU A 393 -20.96 8.26 -14.70
CA LEU A 393 -20.23 7.23 -13.95
C LEU A 393 -20.66 7.13 -12.48
N GLN A 394 -21.59 7.96 -12.01
CA GLN A 394 -22.17 7.86 -10.68
C GLN A 394 -23.28 6.81 -10.69
N TRP A 395 -23.05 5.70 -9.98
CA TRP A 395 -24.03 4.62 -9.83
C TRP A 395 -24.25 4.36 -8.34
N GLY A 396 -25.45 3.87 -8.02
CA GLY A 396 -26.19 4.00 -6.75
C GLY A 396 -25.53 3.65 -5.41
N VAL A 397 -24.24 3.31 -5.35
CA VAL A 397 -23.50 3.10 -4.09
C VAL A 397 -21.97 3.26 -4.19
N GLY A 398 -21.37 3.34 -5.39
CA GLY A 398 -19.92 3.08 -5.58
C GLY A 398 -19.01 4.28 -5.89
N ILE A 399 -19.55 5.43 -6.32
CA ILE A 399 -18.78 6.67 -6.44
C ILE A 399 -19.49 7.74 -5.61
N SER A 400 -19.24 7.73 -4.30
CA SER A 400 -19.70 8.77 -3.39
C SER A 400 -19.13 10.16 -3.72
N ASN A 401 -18.15 10.22 -4.64
CA ASN A 401 -17.46 11.43 -5.07
C ASN A 401 -17.02 12.26 -3.86
N TRP A 402 -16.31 11.60 -2.94
CA TRP A 402 -15.71 12.27 -1.80
C TRP A 402 -14.73 13.34 -2.30
N ALA A 403 -14.70 14.47 -1.62
CA ALA A 403 -13.69 15.50 -1.78
C ALA A 403 -12.41 15.11 -1.03
N LYS A 404 -11.29 15.72 -1.42
CA LYS A 404 -9.98 15.45 -0.84
C LYS A 404 -9.67 16.42 0.28
N GLY A 405 -9.21 15.89 1.41
CA GLY A 405 -8.55 16.68 2.44
C GLY A 405 -7.30 17.38 1.90
N LYS A 406 -6.90 18.47 2.56
CA LYS A 406 -5.79 19.33 2.13
C LYS A 406 -4.68 19.47 3.17
N ASP A 407 -4.87 18.97 4.39
CA ASP A 407 -3.93 19.18 5.49
C ASP A 407 -3.55 17.86 6.17
N THR A 408 -2.27 17.71 6.50
CA THR A 408 -1.73 16.59 7.27
C THR A 408 -1.91 16.85 8.77
N THR A 409 -3.14 16.78 9.24
CA THR A 409 -3.51 17.08 10.63
C THR A 409 -2.73 16.24 11.65
N VAL A 410 -2.20 16.94 12.66
CA VAL A 410 -1.65 16.35 13.88
C VAL A 410 -2.63 16.61 15.01
N PHE A 411 -3.18 15.53 15.54
CA PHE A 411 -4.07 15.55 16.69
C PHE A 411 -3.28 15.74 17.97
N GLU A 412 -3.83 16.57 18.86
CA GLU A 412 -3.26 16.88 20.16
C GLU A 412 -4.23 16.47 21.26
N MET A 413 -3.76 15.69 22.24
CA MET A 413 -4.52 15.39 23.45
C MET A 413 -3.65 15.58 24.67
N ARG A 414 -4.24 16.01 25.79
CA ARG A 414 -3.57 15.99 27.09
C ARG A 414 -3.91 14.69 27.80
N ARG A 415 -2.88 14.01 28.27
CA ARG A 415 -2.99 12.87 29.16
C ARG A 415 -3.49 13.30 30.53
N ARG A 416 -3.95 12.37 31.34
CA ARG A 416 -4.38 12.58 32.73
C ARG A 416 -3.27 13.16 33.62
N ASN A 417 -2.01 12.84 33.32
CA ASN A 417 -0.84 13.41 34.00
C ASN A 417 -0.46 14.83 33.50
N GLY A 418 -1.25 15.44 32.60
CA GLY A 418 -1.04 16.78 32.04
C GLY A 418 -0.12 16.84 30.80
N GLU A 419 0.54 15.73 30.46
CA GLU A 419 1.44 15.64 29.31
C GLU A 419 0.69 15.81 27.98
N LEU A 420 1.25 16.61 27.07
CA LEU A 420 0.76 16.74 25.70
C LEU A 420 1.24 15.56 24.86
N VAL A 421 0.30 14.85 24.24
CA VAL A 421 0.56 13.80 23.25
C VAL A 421 0.09 14.25 21.89
N LYS A 422 0.95 14.03 20.89
CA LYS A 422 0.69 14.32 19.48
C LYS A 422 0.64 13.04 18.68
N PHE A 423 -0.36 12.90 17.82
CA PHE A 423 -0.48 11.75 16.93
C PHE A 423 -1.21 12.12 15.65
N SER A 424 -1.17 11.25 14.66
CA SER A 424 -1.91 11.45 13.41
C SER A 424 -2.64 10.20 13.02
N GLY A 425 -3.67 10.37 12.20
CA GLY A 425 -4.47 9.29 11.65
C GLY A 425 -4.40 9.26 10.14
N VAL A 426 -4.43 8.06 9.57
CA VAL A 426 -4.68 7.81 8.15
C VAL A 426 -5.92 6.95 8.00
N VAL A 427 -6.66 7.17 6.92
CA VAL A 427 -7.91 6.47 6.66
C VAL A 427 -7.68 5.40 5.59
N CYS A 428 -7.79 4.14 6.00
CA CYS A 428 -7.86 2.98 5.13
C CYS A 428 -6.68 2.91 4.15
N TYR A 429 -6.99 2.99 2.86
CA TYR A 429 -6.06 2.94 1.73
C TYR A 429 -4.87 3.90 1.85
N GLU A 430 -4.98 5.01 2.57
CA GLU A 430 -3.89 5.96 2.80
C GLU A 430 -2.66 5.35 3.48
N SER A 431 -2.87 4.31 4.30
CA SER A 431 -1.78 3.67 5.05
C SER A 431 -0.73 3.00 4.14
N ILE A 432 -1.09 2.67 2.90
CA ILE A 432 -0.16 2.03 1.95
C ILE A 432 0.78 3.05 1.28
N TYR A 433 0.57 4.36 1.48
CA TYR A 433 1.37 5.43 0.89
C TYR A 433 2.47 5.91 1.84
N PRO A 434 3.73 5.50 1.64
CA PRO A 434 4.82 5.81 2.56
C PRO A 434 5.06 7.32 2.74
N SER A 435 4.96 8.08 1.65
CA SER A 435 5.19 9.53 1.65
C SER A 435 4.17 10.28 2.51
N LEU A 436 2.88 9.95 2.42
CA LEU A 436 1.83 10.58 3.22
C LEU A 436 2.04 10.28 4.71
N VAL A 437 2.28 9.02 5.06
CA VAL A 437 2.52 8.61 6.45
C VAL A 437 3.74 9.31 7.04
N ARG A 438 4.81 9.45 6.23
CA ARG A 438 6.03 10.17 6.62
C ARG A 438 5.75 11.63 6.98
N GLU A 439 4.91 12.33 6.22
CA GLU A 439 4.65 13.77 6.47
C GLU A 439 3.99 14.00 7.84
N PHE A 440 3.14 13.09 8.32
CA PHE A 440 2.59 13.19 9.67
C PHE A 440 3.65 13.09 10.76
N VAL A 441 4.59 12.14 10.61
CA VAL A 441 5.69 11.95 11.58
C VAL A 441 6.68 13.11 11.51
N LYS A 442 6.88 13.68 10.32
CA LYS A 442 7.69 14.88 10.14
C LYS A 442 7.11 16.08 10.89
N ARG A 443 5.79 16.14 11.07
CA ARG A 443 5.03 17.10 11.90
C ARG A 443 4.89 16.67 13.37
N ASP A 444 5.78 15.80 13.86
CA ASP A 444 5.91 15.41 15.27
C ASP A 444 4.79 14.51 15.81
N ALA A 445 4.10 13.75 14.96
CA ALA A 445 3.25 12.66 15.43
C ALA A 445 4.10 11.59 16.17
N GLN A 446 3.74 11.27 17.42
CA GLN A 446 4.48 10.34 18.30
C GLN A 446 4.02 8.89 18.17
N PHE A 447 2.83 8.68 17.61
CA PHE A 447 2.31 7.40 17.12
C PHE A 447 1.33 7.67 15.98
N LEU A 448 0.91 6.61 15.29
CA LEU A 448 0.00 6.69 14.15
C LEU A 448 -1.25 5.85 14.39
N VAL A 449 -2.39 6.33 13.91
CA VAL A 449 -3.65 5.60 13.93
C VAL A 449 -4.05 5.27 12.49
N VAL A 450 -4.49 4.04 12.25
CA VAL A 450 -5.09 3.64 10.98
C VAL A 450 -6.53 3.22 11.24
N ILE A 451 -7.50 4.01 10.80
CA ILE A 451 -8.91 3.60 10.83
C ILE A 451 -9.30 3.03 9.48
N THR A 452 -10.05 1.94 9.43
CA THR A 452 -10.39 1.29 8.15
C THR A 452 -11.70 0.53 8.20
N ASN A 453 -12.25 0.25 7.02
CA ASN A 453 -13.28 -0.75 6.82
C ASN A 453 -12.80 -1.80 5.82
N ASP A 454 -12.07 -2.84 6.25
CA ASP A 454 -11.63 -3.92 5.34
C ASP A 454 -12.75 -4.92 5.00
N SER A 455 -13.94 -4.76 5.58
CA SER A 455 -15.06 -5.70 5.36
C SER A 455 -15.52 -5.73 3.90
N TRP A 456 -15.18 -4.70 3.09
CA TRP A 456 -15.46 -4.66 1.65
C TRP A 456 -14.82 -5.82 0.87
N TYR A 457 -13.72 -6.40 1.37
CA TYR A 457 -12.93 -7.38 0.63
C TYR A 457 -13.37 -8.83 0.86
N GLY A 458 -14.32 -9.06 1.76
CA GLY A 458 -14.72 -10.40 2.19
C GLY A 458 -13.57 -11.21 2.80
N ASN A 459 -13.79 -12.51 3.00
CA ASN A 459 -12.77 -13.42 3.56
C ASN A 459 -11.73 -13.84 2.51
N THR A 460 -10.89 -12.88 2.12
CA THR A 460 -9.86 -13.02 1.07
C THR A 460 -8.50 -12.50 1.56
N SER A 461 -7.49 -12.45 0.69
CA SER A 461 -6.13 -12.01 1.08
C SER A 461 -6.01 -10.51 1.38
N GLY A 462 -6.90 -9.66 0.86
CA GLY A 462 -6.82 -8.19 0.95
C GLY A 462 -6.67 -7.63 2.37
N PRO A 463 -7.56 -7.95 3.33
CA PRO A 463 -7.46 -7.46 4.70
C PRO A 463 -6.13 -7.83 5.39
N TYR A 464 -5.61 -9.03 5.10
CA TYR A 464 -4.33 -9.48 5.63
C TYR A 464 -3.15 -8.74 5.00
N GLN A 465 -3.17 -8.50 3.69
CA GLN A 465 -2.18 -7.67 3.00
C GLN A 465 -2.16 -6.25 3.58
N HIS A 466 -3.34 -5.64 3.70
CA HIS A 466 -3.48 -4.28 4.22
C HIS A 466 -2.96 -4.14 5.66
N PHE A 467 -3.28 -5.10 6.54
CA PHE A 467 -2.73 -5.14 7.89
C PHE A 467 -1.19 -5.24 7.88
N GLN A 468 -0.62 -6.14 7.07
CA GLN A 468 0.84 -6.31 7.00
C GLN A 468 1.54 -5.04 6.51
N TYR A 469 0.93 -4.22 5.65
CA TYR A 469 1.58 -2.99 5.15
C TYR A 469 1.74 -1.94 6.26
N SER A 470 0.90 -1.97 7.29
CA SER A 470 1.07 -1.14 8.47
C SER A 470 2.38 -1.44 9.21
N ILE A 471 2.88 -2.68 9.18
CA ILE A 471 4.15 -3.05 9.81
C ILE A 471 5.31 -2.25 9.21
N LEU A 472 5.34 -2.07 7.89
CA LEU A 472 6.40 -1.28 7.25
C LEU A 472 6.33 0.19 7.66
N ARG A 473 5.13 0.77 7.72
CA ARG A 473 4.92 2.16 8.16
C ARG A 473 5.46 2.40 9.59
N ALA A 474 5.29 1.40 10.46
CA ALA A 474 5.78 1.45 11.84
C ALA A 474 7.32 1.47 11.88
N VAL A 475 7.97 0.58 11.13
CA VAL A 475 9.45 0.46 11.08
C VAL A 475 10.10 1.66 10.39
N GLU A 476 9.54 2.11 9.26
CA GLU A 476 10.04 3.27 8.49
C GLU A 476 10.17 4.53 9.36
N ASN A 477 9.23 4.71 10.29
CA ASN A 477 9.11 5.93 11.08
C ASN A 477 9.45 5.75 12.56
N ARG A 478 9.73 4.52 13.01
CA ARG A 478 9.87 4.17 14.43
C ARG A 478 8.67 4.68 15.26
N ARG A 479 7.46 4.36 14.80
CA ARG A 479 6.20 4.75 15.46
C ARG A 479 5.35 3.53 15.74
N SER A 480 4.72 3.52 16.91
CA SER A 480 3.64 2.57 17.18
C SER A 480 2.48 2.87 16.23
N ILE A 481 1.82 1.81 15.75
CA ILE A 481 0.59 1.92 14.98
C ILE A 481 -0.56 1.28 15.74
N VAL A 482 -1.62 2.06 15.90
CA VAL A 482 -2.91 1.65 16.41
C VAL A 482 -3.84 1.48 15.21
N ARG A 483 -4.17 0.26 14.83
CA ARG A 483 -5.03 -0.02 13.69
C ARG A 483 -6.42 -0.45 14.15
N CYS A 484 -7.46 0.30 13.79
CA CYS A 484 -8.86 0.00 14.10
C CYS A 484 -9.65 -0.29 12.84
N ALA A 485 -10.15 -1.51 12.70
CA ALA A 485 -10.96 -1.95 11.59
C ALA A 485 -12.41 -2.21 12.01
N ASN A 486 -13.36 -2.06 11.09
CA ASN A 486 -14.77 -2.42 11.31
C ASN A 486 -14.97 -3.93 11.48
N GLY A 487 -14.80 -4.73 10.41
CA GLY A 487 -14.72 -6.20 10.46
C GLY A 487 -13.36 -6.75 9.99
N GLY A 488 -12.40 -5.87 9.73
CA GLY A 488 -11.02 -6.21 9.37
C GLY A 488 -10.18 -6.66 10.56
N ILE A 489 -8.86 -6.69 10.38
CA ILE A 489 -7.91 -6.99 11.47
C ILE A 489 -7.54 -5.68 12.18
N SER A 490 -7.95 -5.57 13.44
CA SER A 490 -7.53 -4.50 14.35
C SER A 490 -6.31 -4.95 15.17
N GLY A 491 -5.45 -4.03 15.58
CA GLY A 491 -4.31 -4.39 16.42
C GLY A 491 -3.32 -3.27 16.70
N PHE A 492 -2.34 -3.62 17.53
CA PHE A 492 -1.26 -2.76 17.97
C PHE A 492 0.07 -3.29 17.42
N ILE A 493 0.79 -2.41 16.72
CA ILE A 493 2.09 -2.70 16.11
C ILE A 493 3.11 -1.76 16.76
N ASP A 494 4.20 -2.31 17.26
CA ASP A 494 5.24 -1.50 17.90
C ASP A 494 6.16 -0.80 16.87
N PRO A 495 7.04 0.13 17.30
CA PRO A 495 7.97 0.85 16.43
C PRO A 495 8.96 -0.02 15.63
N TYR A 496 9.03 -1.31 15.93
CA TYR A 496 9.93 -2.27 15.30
C TYR A 496 9.18 -3.29 14.43
N GLY A 497 7.87 -3.12 14.27
CA GLY A 497 7.04 -3.97 13.43
C GLY A 497 6.50 -5.22 14.13
N ARG A 498 6.72 -5.38 15.45
CA ARG A 498 6.16 -6.49 16.23
C ARG A 498 4.69 -6.24 16.47
N VAL A 499 3.86 -7.22 16.12
CA VAL A 499 2.42 -7.19 16.44
C VAL A 499 2.25 -7.62 17.89
N GLN A 500 1.84 -6.69 18.75
CA GLN A 500 1.68 -6.94 20.19
C GLN A 500 0.38 -7.69 20.48
N LYS A 501 -0.73 -7.18 19.94
CA LYS A 501 -2.07 -7.73 20.10
C LYS A 501 -2.90 -7.42 18.86
N LYS A 502 -3.72 -8.37 18.42
CA LYS A 502 -4.61 -8.20 17.26
C LYS A 502 -5.90 -9.01 17.42
N THR A 503 -6.96 -8.56 16.78
CA THR A 503 -8.26 -9.26 16.68
C THR A 503 -8.23 -10.28 15.55
N LYS A 504 -9.30 -11.11 15.47
CA LYS A 504 -9.56 -11.89 14.27
C LYS A 504 -10.37 -11.08 13.26
N PHE A 505 -10.36 -11.55 12.01
CA PHE A 505 -11.21 -11.06 10.95
C PHE A 505 -12.67 -11.49 11.23
N HIS A 506 -13.64 -10.61 10.98
CA HIS A 506 -15.07 -10.81 11.26
C HIS A 506 -15.37 -11.31 12.68
N GLU A 507 -14.96 -10.51 13.66
CA GLU A 507 -15.22 -10.75 15.07
C GLU A 507 -15.65 -9.44 15.73
N ARG A 508 -16.86 -9.38 16.30
CA ARG A 508 -17.25 -8.25 17.16
C ARG A 508 -16.49 -8.34 18.48
N THR A 509 -15.59 -7.40 18.73
CA THR A 509 -14.71 -7.43 19.90
C THR A 509 -14.11 -6.06 20.22
N GLN A 510 -13.47 -5.95 21.37
CA GLN A 510 -12.72 -4.78 21.78
C GLN A 510 -11.42 -5.20 22.45
N ILE A 511 -10.34 -4.47 22.16
CA ILE A 511 -9.01 -4.74 22.72
C ILE A 511 -8.34 -3.46 23.18
N ALA A 512 -7.74 -3.48 24.37
CA ALA A 512 -6.84 -2.44 24.85
C ALA A 512 -5.40 -2.96 24.92
N ASP A 513 -4.44 -2.07 24.68
CA ASP A 513 -3.02 -2.32 24.93
C ASP A 513 -2.23 -1.01 25.16
N ALA A 514 -1.02 -1.15 25.70
CA ALA A 514 -0.09 -0.05 25.89
C ALA A 514 0.82 0.12 24.67
N ILE A 515 0.84 1.33 24.09
CA ILE A 515 1.72 1.68 22.99
C ILE A 515 2.89 2.53 23.45
N LYS A 516 4.01 2.42 22.75
CA LYS A 516 5.18 3.28 22.97
C LYS A 516 5.04 4.58 22.18
N LEU A 517 5.21 5.71 22.84
CA LEU A 517 5.36 7.01 22.22
C LEU A 517 6.83 7.23 21.85
N ASN A 518 7.08 7.82 20.69
CA ASN A 518 8.43 8.13 20.24
C ASN A 518 8.49 9.50 19.57
N ASP A 519 9.47 10.31 19.96
CA ASP A 519 9.71 11.65 19.41
C ASP A 519 10.81 11.65 18.33
N GLU A 520 11.65 10.62 18.29
CA GLU A 520 12.80 10.56 17.39
C GLU A 520 12.38 10.38 15.94
N LYS A 521 13.02 11.10 15.01
CA LYS A 521 12.78 10.97 13.57
C LYS A 521 13.86 10.10 12.94
N THR A 522 13.45 9.08 12.19
CA THR A 522 14.36 8.21 11.44
C THR A 522 15.04 8.99 10.32
N PHE A 523 16.09 8.41 9.73
CA PHE A 523 16.71 8.98 8.55
C PHE A 523 15.69 9.06 7.40
N TYR A 524 14.85 8.04 7.23
CA TYR A 524 13.77 8.01 6.26
C TYR A 524 12.78 9.15 6.48
N THR A 525 12.34 9.40 7.73
CA THR A 525 11.45 10.52 8.03
C THR A 525 12.08 11.87 7.67
N LYS A 526 13.39 12.04 7.89
CA LYS A 526 14.10 13.30 7.62
C LYS A 526 14.39 13.54 6.14
N HIS A 527 14.81 12.51 5.40
CA HIS A 527 15.36 12.64 4.05
C HIS A 527 14.48 12.06 2.96
N GLY A 528 13.48 11.26 3.33
CA GLY A 528 12.54 10.64 2.42
C GLY A 528 13.14 9.54 1.54
N ASP A 529 12.65 9.44 0.31
CA ASP A 529 12.87 8.29 -0.57
C ASP A 529 14.23 8.39 -1.32
N ILE A 530 15.34 8.38 -0.59
CA ILE A 530 16.69 8.61 -1.15
C ILE A 530 17.05 7.64 -2.29
N ILE A 531 16.64 6.38 -2.19
CA ILE A 531 16.88 5.39 -3.26
C ILE A 531 16.11 5.76 -4.52
N VAL A 532 14.92 6.36 -4.41
CA VAL A 532 14.16 6.85 -5.57
C VAL A 532 14.90 7.99 -6.26
N TYR A 533 15.45 8.94 -5.50
CA TYR A 533 16.23 10.04 -6.08
C TYR A 533 17.47 9.52 -6.81
N ILE A 534 18.23 8.61 -6.20
CA ILE A 534 19.39 7.96 -6.85
C ILE A 534 18.93 7.22 -8.12
N SER A 535 17.83 6.49 -8.03
CA SER A 535 17.26 5.74 -9.15
C SER A 535 16.86 6.64 -10.32
N PHE A 536 16.29 7.80 -10.03
CA PHE A 536 15.93 8.80 -11.02
C PHE A 536 17.16 9.31 -11.79
N TYR A 537 18.18 9.79 -11.08
CA TYR A 537 19.39 10.34 -11.72
C TYR A 537 20.14 9.28 -12.52
N LEU A 538 20.30 8.06 -11.99
CA LEU A 538 20.97 6.97 -12.70
C LEU A 538 20.19 6.53 -13.94
N THR A 539 18.87 6.42 -13.84
CA THR A 539 18.01 6.05 -14.98
C THR A 539 18.13 7.07 -16.10
N ILE A 540 18.08 8.38 -15.78
CA ILE A 540 18.26 9.45 -16.77
C ILE A 540 19.64 9.41 -17.39
N PHE A 541 20.69 9.27 -16.58
CA PHE A 541 22.07 9.21 -17.06
C PHE A 541 22.27 8.04 -18.06
N VAL A 542 21.82 6.84 -17.70
CA VAL A 542 21.92 5.65 -18.56
C VAL A 542 21.08 5.81 -19.83
N PHE A 543 19.88 6.40 -19.73
CA PHE A 543 19.03 6.67 -20.88
C PHE A 543 19.70 7.65 -21.86
N ALA A 544 20.22 8.78 -21.36
CA ALA A 544 20.93 9.76 -22.17
C ALA A 544 22.17 9.14 -22.83
N PHE A 545 22.99 8.41 -22.06
CA PHE A 545 24.17 7.72 -22.58
C PHE A 545 23.83 6.72 -23.70
N ALA A 546 22.75 5.93 -23.53
CA ALA A 546 22.29 4.98 -24.55
C ALA A 546 21.88 5.67 -25.86
N ILE A 547 21.25 6.85 -25.76
CA ILE A 547 20.89 7.67 -26.93
C ILE A 547 22.13 8.22 -27.63
N PHE A 548 23.06 8.84 -26.87
CA PHE A 548 24.28 9.44 -27.44
C PHE A 548 25.22 8.43 -28.09
N LYS A 549 25.42 7.26 -27.48
CA LYS A 549 26.24 6.17 -28.05
C LYS A 549 25.74 5.77 -29.45
N ASN A 550 24.42 5.68 -29.61
CA ASN A 550 23.79 5.30 -30.87
C ASN A 550 23.89 6.41 -31.94
N PHE A 551 23.85 7.68 -31.55
CA PHE A 551 24.14 8.80 -32.47
C PHE A 551 25.57 8.77 -32.99
N LYS A 552 26.56 8.49 -32.13
CA LYS A 552 27.96 8.38 -32.55
C LYS A 552 28.18 7.22 -33.53
N GLN A 553 27.60 6.05 -33.28
CA GLN A 553 27.68 4.91 -34.20
C GLN A 553 27.03 5.21 -35.56
N ARG A 554 25.89 5.92 -35.60
CA ARG A 554 25.25 6.33 -36.85
C ARG A 554 26.03 7.41 -37.62
N ARG A 555 26.75 8.29 -36.93
CA ARG A 555 27.63 9.31 -37.56
C ARG A 555 28.94 8.71 -38.10
N VAL A 556 29.42 7.60 -37.53
CA VAL A 556 30.63 6.90 -38.01
C VAL A 556 30.30 5.93 -39.16
N ALA A 557 29.04 5.48 -39.26
CA ALA A 557 28.55 4.60 -40.33
C ALA A 557 27.98 5.34 -41.56
N LYS A 558 27.86 6.67 -41.48
CA LYS A 558 27.61 7.56 -42.62
C LYS A 558 28.92 8.23 -42.99
#